data_AF-A0A925NJ25-F1
#
_entry.id   AF-A0A925NJ25-F1
#
_cell.length_a   1.000
_cell.length_b   1.000
_cell.length_c   1.000
_cell.angle_alpha   90.00
_cell.angle_beta   90.00
_cell.angle_gamma   90.00
#
_symmetry.space_group_name_H-M   'P 1'
#
loop_
_entity.id
_entity.type
_entity.pdbx_description
1 polymer ?
#
loop_
_entity_poly.entity_id
_entity_poly.type
_entity_poly.pdbx_seq_one_letter_code
_entity_poly.pdbx_strand_id
1 'polypeptide(L)'
;MQALTGVTTTINGKSIELPHYVPDFPPGPGQELFMNRCGVCHSLRYVTMQPDFSRKTWTKEVDKMIHTYGAHITKKEADQITEYLWTIKGKKDAGVK
;
A
#
# COMPACT_ATOMS: atom_id res chain seq x y z
N MET A 1 8.31 10.18 -15.77
CA MET A 1 9.59 10.57 -15.12
C MET A 1 9.25 11.08 -13.73
N GLN A 2 9.41 10.25 -12.68
CA GLN A 2 9.23 10.71 -11.30
C GLN A 2 10.54 11.39 -10.85
N ALA A 3 10.45 12.59 -10.30
CA ALA A 3 11.60 13.32 -9.76
C ALA A 3 12.01 12.72 -8.41
N LEU A 4 13.29 12.42 -8.26
CA LEU A 4 13.88 11.96 -7.00
C LEU A 4 14.08 13.20 -6.10
N THR A 5 13.17 13.46 -5.17
CA THR A 5 13.40 14.50 -4.16
C THR A 5 13.93 13.84 -2.90
N GLY A 6 15.25 13.89 -2.70
CA GLY A 6 15.95 13.45 -1.49
C GLY A 6 15.61 14.29 -0.25
N VAL A 7 15.71 13.69 0.94
CA VAL A 7 15.72 14.43 2.23
C VAL A 7 17.14 14.34 2.78
N THR A 8 17.82 15.48 2.92
CA THR A 8 19.20 15.54 3.41
C THR A 8 19.21 15.71 4.93
N THR A 9 19.76 14.73 5.65
CA THR A 9 20.10 14.87 7.08
C THR A 9 21.62 14.83 7.23
N THR A 10 22.20 15.87 7.85
CA THR A 10 23.63 15.97 8.13
C THR A 10 23.90 15.58 9.58
N ILE A 11 24.69 14.52 9.79
CA ILE A 11 25.16 14.11 11.13
C ILE A 11 26.70 14.12 11.08
N ASN A 12 27.36 14.96 11.89
CA ASN A 12 28.83 15.10 11.96
C ASN A 12 29.52 15.25 10.59
N GLY A 13 28.91 16.02 9.66
CA GLY A 13 29.50 16.32 8.36
C GLY A 13 29.42 15.18 7.32
N LYS A 14 28.71 14.08 7.61
CA LYS A 14 28.40 13.03 6.63
C LYS A 14 26.91 13.05 6.29
N SER A 15 26.58 13.09 5.01
CA SER A 15 25.20 13.01 4.50
C SER A 15 24.95 11.65 3.86
N ILE A 16 23.73 11.14 4.04
CA ILE A 16 23.20 10.00 3.30
C ILE A 16 21.95 10.50 2.60
N GLU A 17 21.95 10.45 1.27
CA GLU A 17 20.78 10.75 0.46
C GLU A 17 20.07 9.45 0.09
N LEU A 18 18.83 9.30 0.55
CA LEU A 18 17.99 8.17 0.16
C LEU A 18 17.06 8.61 -0.97
N PRO A 19 16.99 7.86 -2.08
CA PRO A 19 16.01 8.13 -3.12
C PRO A 19 14.61 7.88 -2.58
N HIS A 20 13.72 8.84 -2.74
CA HIS A 20 12.30 8.67 -2.41
C HIS A 20 11.59 8.05 -3.62
N TYR A 21 11.05 6.85 -3.43
CA TYR A 21 10.27 6.16 -4.45
C TYR A 21 8.89 5.82 -3.88
N VAL A 22 7.92 6.68 -4.19
CA VAL A 22 6.51 6.43 -3.93
C VAL A 22 5.91 5.91 -5.23
N PRO A 23 5.45 4.65 -5.30
CA PRO A 23 4.82 4.15 -6.50
C PRO A 23 3.55 4.95 -6.81
N ASP A 24 3.30 5.18 -8.11
CA ASP A 24 2.02 5.71 -8.56
C ASP A 24 0.98 4.59 -8.53
N PHE A 25 -0.18 4.88 -7.93
CA PHE A 25 -1.29 3.94 -7.87
C PHE A 25 -2.43 4.40 -8.79
N PRO A 26 -3.11 3.50 -9.52
CA PRO A 26 -4.20 3.88 -10.42
C PRO A 26 -5.33 4.63 -9.69
N PRO A 27 -5.91 5.68 -10.30
CA PRO A 27 -7.05 6.38 -9.71
C PRO A 27 -8.27 5.48 -9.61
N GLY A 28 -9.03 5.61 -8.53
CA GLY A 28 -10.27 4.85 -8.34
C GLY A 28 -10.86 4.96 -6.93
N PRO A 29 -12.08 4.43 -6.73
CA PRO A 29 -12.73 4.40 -5.42
C PRO A 29 -11.83 3.70 -4.39
N GLY A 30 -11.56 4.37 -3.27
CA GLY A 30 -10.72 3.85 -2.19
C GLY A 30 -9.23 4.13 -2.32
N GLN A 31 -8.76 4.73 -3.43
CA GLN A 31 -7.34 5.11 -3.59
C GLN A 31 -6.87 6.04 -2.48
N GLU A 32 -7.54 7.17 -2.27
CA GLU A 32 -7.13 8.16 -1.27
C GLU A 32 -7.10 7.55 0.14
N LEU A 33 -8.12 6.76 0.47
CA LEU A 33 -8.18 6.05 1.75
C LEU A 33 -7.02 5.07 1.91
N PHE A 34 -6.70 4.29 0.87
CA PHE A 34 -5.55 3.39 0.85
C PHE A 34 -4.24 4.16 1.06
N MET A 35 -4.02 5.26 0.33
CA MET A 35 -2.81 6.07 0.44
C MET A 35 -2.65 6.62 1.87
N ASN A 36 -3.74 7.12 2.46
CA ASN A 36 -3.74 7.73 3.79
C ASN A 36 -3.63 6.73 4.95
N ARG A 37 -4.15 5.50 4.79
CA ARG A 37 -4.14 4.48 5.86
C ARG A 37 -2.93 3.56 5.78
N CYS A 38 -2.54 3.13 4.59
CA CYS A 38 -1.49 2.12 4.42
C CYS A 38 -0.08 2.72 4.33
N GLY A 39 0.05 4.03 4.04
CA GLY A 39 1.34 4.71 3.93
C GLY A 39 1.94 5.16 5.27
N VAL A 40 1.24 4.95 6.39
CA VAL A 40 1.63 5.44 7.71
C VAL A 40 2.83 4.70 8.30
N CYS A 41 2.86 3.37 8.13
CA CYS A 41 3.86 2.53 8.81
C CYS A 41 4.98 2.05 7.88
N HIS A 42 4.74 1.95 6.57
CA HIS A 42 5.72 1.50 5.60
C HIS A 42 5.44 2.10 4.22
N SER A 43 6.43 2.04 3.33
CA SER A 43 6.22 2.40 1.93
C SER A 43 5.13 1.53 1.29
N LEU A 44 4.31 2.14 0.45
CA LEU A 44 3.27 1.44 -0.32
C LEU A 44 3.86 0.51 -1.40
N ARG A 45 5.17 0.59 -1.67
CA ARG A 45 5.88 -0.30 -2.60
C ARG A 45 5.70 -1.79 -2.29
N TYR A 46 5.46 -2.15 -1.03
CA TYR A 46 5.16 -3.55 -0.69
C TYR A 46 3.95 -4.11 -1.45
N VAL A 47 2.94 -3.28 -1.77
CA VAL A 47 1.78 -3.69 -2.55
C VAL A 47 2.16 -4.01 -4.00
N THR A 48 3.03 -3.20 -4.61
CA THR A 48 3.46 -3.43 -6.00
C THR A 48 4.36 -4.66 -6.14
N MET A 49 4.99 -5.09 -5.04
CA MET A 49 5.84 -6.28 -4.98
C MET A 49 5.05 -7.58 -4.75
N GLN A 50 3.77 -7.51 -4.37
CA GLN A 50 2.97 -8.72 -4.20
C GLN A 50 2.55 -9.32 -5.55
N PRO A 51 2.40 -10.65 -5.62
CA PRO A 51 1.62 -11.29 -6.68
C PRO A 51 0.20 -10.72 -6.76
N ASP A 52 -0.47 -10.98 -7.87
CA ASP A 52 -1.90 -10.70 -7.94
C ASP A 52 -2.65 -11.71 -7.06
N PHE A 53 -3.40 -11.18 -6.08
CA PHE A 53 -4.07 -11.98 -5.07
C PHE A 53 -5.58 -11.99 -5.26
N SER A 54 -6.23 -13.08 -4.85
CA SER A 54 -7.70 -13.08 -4.75
C SER A 54 -8.15 -12.06 -3.70
N ARG A 55 -9.41 -11.63 -3.79
CA ARG A 55 -10.00 -10.70 -2.81
C ARG A 55 -9.83 -11.22 -1.38
N LYS A 56 -10.06 -12.52 -1.16
CA LYS A 56 -9.90 -13.18 0.15
C LYS A 56 -8.48 -13.07 0.70
N THR A 57 -7.46 -13.16 -0.14
CA THR A 57 -6.07 -13.00 0.30
C THR A 57 -5.77 -11.54 0.61
N TRP A 58 -6.27 -10.58 -0.18
CA TRP A 58 -6.14 -9.16 0.15
C TRP A 58 -6.81 -8.79 1.48
N THR A 59 -8.00 -9.34 1.78
CA THR A 59 -8.66 -9.17 3.08
C THR A 59 -7.73 -9.60 4.21
N LYS A 60 -7.08 -10.77 4.08
CA LYS A 60 -6.15 -11.28 5.09
C LYS A 60 -4.93 -10.38 5.30
N GLU A 61 -4.38 -9.81 4.22
CA GLU A 61 -3.26 -8.88 4.34
C GLU A 61 -3.68 -7.59 5.06
N VAL A 62 -4.85 -7.03 4.75
CA VAL A 62 -5.38 -5.85 5.45
C VAL A 62 -5.66 -6.17 6.92
N ASP A 63 -6.30 -7.30 7.21
CA ASP A 63 -6.57 -7.77 8.58
C ASP A 63 -5.27 -7.97 9.37
N LYS A 64 -4.21 -8.48 8.72
CA LYS A 64 -2.88 -8.60 9.33
C LYS A 64 -2.32 -7.23 9.71
N MET A 65 -2.48 -6.20 8.88
CA MET A 65 -2.07 -4.83 9.22
C MET A 65 -2.81 -4.32 10.46
N ILE A 66 -4.10 -4.62 10.58
CA ILE A 66 -4.93 -4.19 11.70
C ILE A 66 -4.56 -4.95 12.98
N HIS A 67 -4.60 -6.28 12.94
CA HIS A 67 -4.55 -7.10 14.15
C HIS A 67 -3.14 -7.45 14.61
N THR A 68 -2.20 -7.63 13.68
CA THR A 68 -0.81 -7.98 14.02
C THR A 68 0.07 -6.73 14.16
N TYR A 69 -0.13 -5.74 13.27
CA TYR A 69 0.71 -4.54 13.25
C TYR A 69 0.03 -3.30 13.86
N GLY A 70 -1.23 -3.40 14.30
CA GLY A 70 -1.90 -2.34 15.05
C GLY A 70 -2.36 -1.15 14.21
N ALA A 71 -2.60 -1.34 12.90
CA ALA A 71 -3.12 -0.28 12.04
C ALA A 71 -4.50 0.18 12.52
N HIS A 72 -4.67 1.50 12.70
CA HIS A 72 -5.92 2.12 13.13
C HIS A 72 -6.86 2.29 11.93
N ILE A 73 -7.48 1.19 11.50
CA ILE A 73 -8.38 1.11 10.35
C ILE A 73 -9.68 0.47 10.80
N THR A 74 -10.81 1.13 10.54
CA THR A 74 -12.13 0.58 10.85
C THR A 74 -12.51 -0.54 9.89
N LYS A 75 -13.47 -1.41 10.26
CA LYS A 75 -13.94 -2.48 9.36
C LYS A 75 -14.42 -1.95 8.01
N LYS A 76 -15.16 -0.83 8.00
CA LYS A 76 -15.66 -0.22 6.77
C LYS A 76 -14.51 0.24 5.87
N GLU A 77 -13.50 0.88 6.45
CA GLU A 77 -12.30 1.28 5.70
C GLU A 77 -11.52 0.07 5.20
N ALA A 78 -11.39 -0.98 6.01
CA ALA A 78 -10.73 -2.22 5.61
C ALA A 78 -11.41 -2.87 4.40
N ASP A 79 -12.74 -2.91 4.37
CA ASP A 79 -13.52 -3.41 3.24
C ASP A 79 -13.22 -2.54 1.99
N GLN A 80 -13.26 -1.21 2.10
CA GLN A 80 -12.97 -0.29 0.98
C GLN A 80 -11.53 -0.39 0.46
N ILE A 81 -10.55 -0.52 1.35
CA ILE A 81 -9.13 -0.70 0.99
C ILE A 81 -8.94 -2.05 0.31
N THR A 82 -9.56 -3.12 0.81
CA THR A 82 -9.50 -4.45 0.20
C THR A 82 -10.05 -4.43 -1.22
N GLU A 83 -11.19 -3.77 -1.45
CA GLU A 83 -11.76 -3.62 -2.79
C GLU A 83 -10.79 -2.88 -3.71
N TYR A 84 -10.23 -1.75 -3.26
CA TYR A 84 -9.27 -1.00 -4.05
C TYR A 84 -8.04 -1.85 -4.42
N LEU A 85 -7.42 -2.51 -3.44
CA LEU A 85 -6.27 -3.40 -3.66
C LEU A 85 -6.58 -4.52 -4.64
N TRP A 86 -7.77 -5.11 -4.57
CA TRP A 86 -8.21 -6.12 -5.53
C TRP A 86 -8.45 -5.53 -6.93
N THR A 87 -8.90 -4.28 -7.06
CA THR A 87 -9.04 -3.66 -8.39
C THR A 87 -7.69 -3.46 -9.10
N ILE A 88 -6.63 -3.15 -8.34
CA ILE A 88 -5.31 -2.82 -8.91
C ILE A 88 -4.34 -4.03 -8.96
N LYS A 89 -4.52 -5.01 -8.07
CA LYS A 89 -3.63 -6.17 -7.88
C LYS A 89 -4.42 -7.45 -7.60
N GLY A 90 -5.61 -7.55 -8.17
CA GLY A 90 -6.47 -8.72 -8.04
C GLY A 90 -6.15 -9.81 -9.04
N LYS A 91 -6.03 -11.05 -8.57
CA LYS A 91 -6.22 -12.20 -9.46
C LYS A 91 -7.70 -12.20 -9.83
N LYS A 92 -8.00 -11.89 -11.08
CA LYS A 92 -9.34 -12.12 -11.63
C LYS A 92 -9.52 -13.63 -11.64
N ASP A 93 -10.42 -14.11 -10.79
CA ASP A 93 -10.71 -15.53 -10.71
C ASP A 93 -11.09 -16.01 -12.11
N ALA A 94 -10.26 -16.88 -12.69
CA ALA A 94 -10.63 -17.61 -13.88
C ALA A 94 -11.77 -18.56 -13.46
N GLY A 95 -13.01 -18.09 -13.58
CA GLY A 95 -14.23 -18.89 -13.48
C GLY A 95 -14.41 -19.64 -12.16
N VAL A 96 -14.98 -19.00 -11.15
CA VAL A 96 -15.84 -19.71 -10.20
C VAL A 96 -17.22 -19.79 -10.86
N LYS A 97 -17.55 -21.00 -11.34
CA LYS A 97 -18.92 -21.38 -11.72
C LYS A 97 -19.85 -21.33 -10.52
#